data_AF-A0A2V8N2B1-F1
#
_entry.id   AF-A0A2V8N2B1-F1
#
_cell.length_a   1.000
_cell.length_b   1.000
_cell.length_c   1.000
_cell.angle_alpha   90.00
_cell.angle_beta   90.00
_cell.angle_gamma   90.00
#
_symmetry.space_group_name_H-M   'P 1'
#
loop_
_entity.id
_entity.type
_entity.pdbx_description
1 polymer ?
#
loop_
_entity_poly.entity_id
_entity_poly.type
_entity_poly.pdbx_seq_one_letter_code
_entity_poly.pdbx_strand_id
1 'polypeptide(L)'
;MKKFNVGVYGLLGTVAILYGAAALLIPAVLVPEAAQSFPVRHILREQGAAAIFIGLMSFWCILNYERRKAVHYFLIVFATLIAAIHWFDRLNGHLTWMSPLYNTIPLAVLLMMTVLSKSREQA
;
A
#
# COMPACT_ATOMS: atom_id res chain seq x y z
N MET A 1 -6.54 3.00 -21.43
CA MET A 1 -6.54 2.65 -20.00
C MET A 1 -5.63 1.49 -19.64
N LYS A 2 -5.61 0.40 -20.42
CA LYS A 2 -4.83 -0.81 -20.09
C LYS A 2 -3.35 -0.52 -19.79
N LYS A 3 -2.64 0.19 -20.68
CA LYS A 3 -1.22 0.55 -20.46
C LYS A 3 -0.99 1.42 -19.21
N PHE A 4 -1.82 2.44 -18.99
CA PHE A 4 -1.73 3.31 -17.81
C PHE A 4 -1.95 2.51 -16.51
N ASN A 5 -3.06 1.76 -16.43
CA ASN A 5 -3.37 0.97 -15.24
C ASN A 5 -2.32 -0.12 -14.99
N VAL A 6 -1.80 -0.76 -16.04
CA VAL A 6 -0.69 -1.70 -15.94
C VAL A 6 0.56 -1.01 -15.38
N GLY A 7 0.88 0.20 -15.85
CA GLY A 7 1.99 0.99 -15.32
C GLY A 7 1.81 1.34 -13.85
N VAL A 8 0.62 1.80 -13.44
CA VAL A 8 0.33 2.17 -12.05
C VAL A 8 0.37 0.95 -11.13
N TYR A 9 -0.30 -0.16 -11.48
CA TYR A 9 -0.22 -1.38 -10.69
C TYR A 9 1.20 -1.95 -10.64
N GLY A 10 1.96 -1.84 -11.73
CA GLY A 10 3.33 -2.33 -11.81
C GLY A 10 4.25 -1.56 -10.89
N LEU A 11 4.14 -0.22 -10.90
CA LEU A 11 4.90 0.65 -10.01
C LEU A 11 4.49 0.45 -8.54
N LEU A 12 3.20 0.51 -8.24
CA LEU A 12 2.68 0.30 -6.88
C LEU A 12 3.10 -1.07 -6.36
N GLY A 13 2.98 -2.11 -7.20
CA GLY A 13 3.32 -3.47 -6.83
C GLY A 13 4.80 -3.66 -6.56
N THR A 14 5.66 -3.11 -7.42
CA THR A 14 7.12 -3.19 -7.25
C THR A 14 7.56 -2.50 -5.98
N VAL A 15 7.12 -1.25 -5.77
CA VAL A 15 7.48 -0.47 -4.58
C VAL A 15 6.99 -1.16 -3.30
N ALA A 16 5.75 -1.67 -3.30
CA ALA A 16 5.19 -2.34 -2.13
C ALA A 16 5.92 -3.65 -1.79
N ILE A 17 6.30 -4.46 -2.78
CA ILE A 17 7.09 -5.68 -2.54
C ILE A 17 8.48 -5.33 -2.03
N LEU A 18 9.18 -4.37 -2.63
CA LEU A 18 10.52 -3.99 -2.18
C LEU A 18 10.52 -3.44 -0.77
N TYR A 19 9.58 -2.54 -0.46
CA TYR A 19 9.38 -2.02 0.89
C TYR A 19 9.05 -3.15 1.87
N GLY A 20 8.12 -4.03 1.50
CA GLY A 20 7.71 -5.12 2.38
C GLY A 20 8.79 -6.17 2.61
N ALA A 21 9.59 -6.48 1.59
CA ALA A 21 10.75 -7.36 1.72
C ALA A 21 11.82 -6.74 2.64
N ALA A 22 12.09 -5.44 2.51
CA ALA A 22 12.99 -4.73 3.41
C ALA A 22 12.47 -4.77 4.86
N ALA A 23 11.19 -4.47 5.10
CA ALA A 23 10.60 -4.50 6.43
C ALA A 23 10.58 -5.91 7.06
N LEU A 24 10.33 -6.94 6.24
CA LEU A 24 10.23 -8.32 6.69
C LEU A 24 11.59 -8.96 6.98
N LEU A 25 12.54 -8.81 6.05
CA LEU A 25 13.82 -9.52 6.06
C LEU A 25 14.95 -8.72 6.68
N ILE A 26 14.99 -7.40 6.46
CA ILE A 26 16.12 -6.53 6.85
C ILE A 26 15.58 -5.22 7.45
N PRO A 27 14.81 -5.27 8.56
CA PRO A 27 14.15 -4.08 9.13
C PRO A 27 15.13 -2.96 9.52
N ALA A 28 16.41 -3.30 9.71
CA ALA A 28 17.51 -2.36 9.96
C ALA A 28 17.66 -1.26 8.88
N VAL A 29 17.23 -1.53 7.64
CA VAL A 29 17.24 -0.56 6.53
C VAL A 29 16.20 0.55 6.75
N LEU A 30 15.09 0.25 7.44
CA LEU A 30 14.01 1.20 7.68
C LEU A 30 14.13 1.89 9.03
N VAL A 31 14.54 1.14 10.06
CA VAL A 31 14.69 1.65 11.43
C VAL A 31 16.04 1.16 11.96
N PRO A 32 16.93 2.04 12.49
CA PRO A 32 18.22 1.61 13.03
C PRO A 32 18.08 0.55 14.13
N GLU A 33 18.98 -0.43 14.19
CA GLU A 33 18.89 -1.53 15.16
C GLU A 33 18.79 -1.06 16.62
N ALA A 34 19.50 0.03 16.97
CA ALA A 34 19.44 0.62 18.30
C ALA A 34 18.05 1.13 18.71
N ALA A 35 17.17 1.41 17.74
CA ALA A 35 15.80 1.84 17.95
C ALA A 35 14.78 0.69 17.81
N GLN A 36 15.23 -0.54 17.54
CA GLN A 36 14.36 -1.69 17.34
C GLN A 36 14.14 -2.48 18.64
N SER A 37 13.00 -2.24 19.29
CA SER A 37 12.47 -3.16 20.30
C SER A 37 11.80 -4.38 19.64
N PHE A 38 11.56 -5.45 20.41
CA PHE A 38 10.84 -6.63 19.91
C PHE A 38 9.46 -6.27 19.32
N PRO A 39 8.60 -5.47 19.98
CA PRO A 39 7.33 -5.03 19.41
C PRO A 39 7.49 -4.27 18.09
N VAL A 40 8.48 -3.37 18.00
CA VAL A 40 8.75 -2.61 16.77
C VAL A 40 9.13 -3.55 15.62
N ARG A 41 10.02 -4.54 15.88
CA ARG A 41 10.38 -5.56 14.89
C ARG A 41 9.18 -6.38 14.44
N HIS A 42 8.31 -6.76 15.37
CA HIS A 42 7.12 -7.53 15.06
C HIS A 42 6.17 -6.75 14.15
N ILE A 43 5.86 -5.51 14.51
CA ILE A 43 4.99 -4.62 13.72
C ILE A 43 5.58 -4.35 12.33
N LEU A 44 6.90 -4.11 12.22
CA LEU A 44 7.55 -3.93 10.92
C LEU A 44 7.40 -5.16 10.02
N ARG A 45 7.47 -6.37 10.58
CA ARG A 45 7.27 -7.61 9.81
C ARG A 45 5.82 -7.80 9.37
N GLU A 46 4.85 -7.49 10.24
CA GLU A 46 3.43 -7.53 9.88
C GLU A 46 3.10 -6.52 8.79
N GLN A 47 3.59 -5.29 8.93
CA GLN A 47 3.48 -4.26 7.91
C GLN A 47 4.16 -4.69 6.60
N GLY A 48 5.33 -5.32 6.71
CA GLY A 48 6.05 -5.88 5.56
C GLY A 48 5.25 -6.95 4.82
N ALA A 49 4.63 -7.87 5.55
CA ALA A 49 3.75 -8.90 4.98
C ALA A 49 2.53 -8.28 4.28
N ALA A 50 1.90 -7.28 4.90
CA ALA A 50 0.78 -6.55 4.30
C ALA A 50 1.19 -5.82 3.01
N ALA A 51 2.36 -5.18 2.99
CA ALA A 51 2.89 -4.50 1.81
C ALA A 51 3.19 -5.48 0.66
N ILE A 52 3.81 -6.63 0.97
CA ILE A 52 4.01 -7.69 -0.03
C ILE A 52 2.67 -8.16 -0.59
N PHE A 53 1.66 -8.40 0.26
CA PHE A 53 0.33 -8.80 -0.19
C PHE A 53 -0.30 -7.77 -1.13
N ILE A 54 -0.27 -6.47 -0.78
CA ILE A 54 -0.72 -5.38 -1.68
C ILE A 54 -0.01 -5.46 -3.02
N GLY A 55 1.30 -5.70 -3.01
CA GLY A 55 2.08 -5.76 -4.24
C GLY A 55 1.74 -6.95 -5.11
N LEU A 56 1.59 -8.14 -4.52
CA LEU A 56 1.13 -9.35 -5.21
C LEU A 56 -0.27 -9.16 -5.81
N MET A 57 -1.20 -8.55 -5.07
CA MET A 57 -2.54 -8.27 -5.57
C MET A 57 -2.55 -7.22 -6.69
N SER A 58 -1.62 -6.26 -6.66
CA SER A 58 -1.42 -5.30 -7.75
C SER A 58 -0.94 -6.01 -9.03
N PHE A 59 0.03 -6.92 -8.93
CA PHE A 59 0.44 -7.76 -10.06
C PHE A 59 -0.66 -8.69 -10.53
N TRP A 60 -1.45 -9.25 -9.62
CA TRP A 60 -2.61 -10.05 -9.98
C TRP A 60 -3.61 -9.25 -10.82
N CYS A 61 -3.84 -7.97 -10.49
CA CYS A 61 -4.70 -7.07 -11.26
C CYS A 61 -4.17 -6.80 -12.68
N ILE A 62 -2.86 -6.89 -12.91
CA ILE A 62 -2.25 -6.80 -14.24
C ILE A 62 -2.57 -8.05 -15.05
N LEU A 63 -2.32 -9.23 -14.46
CA LEU A 63 -2.51 -10.52 -15.13
C LEU A 63 -3.99 -10.83 -15.38
N ASN A 64 -4.87 -10.35 -14.50
CA ASN A 64 -6.31 -10.59 -14.54
C ASN A 64 -7.09 -9.32 -14.85
N TYR A 65 -6.60 -8.53 -15.80
CA TYR A 65 -7.09 -7.17 -16.04
C TYR A 65 -8.61 -7.08 -16.19
N GLU A 66 -9.26 -8.00 -16.91
CA GLU A 66 -10.72 -7.98 -17.09
C GLU A 66 -11.51 -8.30 -15.80
N ARG A 67 -10.92 -9.05 -14.86
CA ARG A 67 -11.54 -9.46 -13.59
C ARG A 67 -11.10 -8.63 -12.38
N ARG A 68 -10.23 -7.63 -12.60
CA ARG A 68 -9.57 -6.90 -11.52
C ARG A 68 -10.48 -6.02 -10.67
N LYS A 69 -11.69 -5.67 -11.15
CA LYS A 69 -12.54 -4.64 -10.52
C LYS A 69 -12.79 -4.93 -9.04
N ALA A 70 -13.17 -6.17 -8.70
CA ALA A 70 -13.43 -6.55 -7.31
C ALA A 70 -12.18 -6.42 -6.42
N VAL A 71 -11.04 -6.97 -6.86
CA VAL A 71 -9.77 -6.89 -6.12
C VAL A 71 -9.30 -5.45 -5.96
N HIS A 72 -9.48 -4.60 -6.98
CA HIS A 72 -9.15 -3.18 -6.90
C HIS A 72 -9.95 -2.46 -5.81
N TYR A 73 -11.26 -2.72 -5.70
CA TYR A 73 -12.07 -2.15 -4.62
C TYR A 73 -11.68 -2.70 -3.24
N PHE A 74 -11.37 -3.99 -3.12
CA PHE A 74 -10.84 -4.53 -1.86
C PHE A 74 -9.50 -3.90 -1.47
N LEU A 75 -8.62 -3.60 -2.44
CA LEU A 75 -7.40 -2.86 -2.18
C LEU A 75 -7.67 -1.42 -1.71
N ILE A 76 -8.70 -0.76 -2.25
CA ILE A 76 -9.13 0.57 -1.76
C ILE A 76 -9.59 0.47 -0.30
N VAL A 77 -10.43 -0.50 0.03
CA VAL A 77 -10.90 -0.73 1.42
C VAL A 77 -9.72 -1.01 2.33
N PHE A 78 -8.82 -1.91 1.94
CA PHE A 78 -7.64 -2.26 2.72
C PHE A 78 -6.73 -1.03 2.95
N ALA A 79 -6.43 -0.28 1.90
CA ALA A 79 -5.63 0.95 2.00
C ALA A 79 -6.33 2.02 2.87
N THR A 80 -7.66 2.09 2.83
CA THR A 80 -8.45 2.99 3.70
C THR A 80 -8.29 2.62 5.16
N LEU A 81 -8.45 1.34 5.51
CA LEU A 81 -8.30 0.86 6.88
C LEU A 81 -6.89 1.12 7.41
N ILE A 82 -5.86 0.81 6.61
CA ILE A 82 -4.46 1.07 6.96
C ILE A 82 -4.23 2.56 7.19
N ALA A 83 -4.66 3.43 6.26
CA ALA A 83 -4.51 4.87 6.43
C ALA A 83 -5.24 5.37 7.69
N ALA A 84 -6.47 4.91 7.92
CA ALA A 84 -7.28 5.31 9.07
C ALA A 84 -6.64 4.95 10.41
N ILE A 85 -6.06 3.75 10.55
CA ILE A 85 -5.34 3.33 11.75
C ILE A 85 -4.16 4.29 12.03
N HIS A 86 -3.35 4.59 11.02
CA HIS A 86 -2.20 5.48 11.21
C HIS A 86 -2.59 6.93 11.48
N TRP A 87 -3.71 7.40 10.89
CA TRP A 87 -4.28 8.70 11.21
C TRP A 87 -4.78 8.74 12.66
N PHE A 88 -5.49 7.71 13.10
CA PHE A 88 -5.98 7.59 14.46
C PHE A 88 -4.82 7.60 15.48
N ASP A 89 -3.78 6.80 15.26
CA ASP A 89 -2.62 6.77 16.15
C ASP A 89 -1.83 8.10 16.14
N ARG A 90 -1.78 8.78 15.00
CA ARG A 90 -1.20 10.13 14.91
C ARG A 90 -1.99 11.13 15.76
N LEU A 91 -3.32 11.12 15.64
CA LEU A 91 -4.20 12.05 16.37
C LEU A 91 -4.16 11.82 17.89
N ASN A 92 -3.86 10.59 18.32
CA ASN A 92 -3.61 10.26 19.73
C ASN A 92 -2.15 10.52 20.19
N GLY A 93 -1.29 11.07 19.31
CA GLY A 93 0.08 11.46 19.66
C GLY A 93 1.12 10.33 19.63
N HIS A 94 0.75 9.12 19.17
CA HIS A 94 1.66 7.97 19.14
C HIS A 94 2.62 7.96 17.95
N LEU A 95 2.23 8.59 16.83
CA LEU A 95 3.01 8.59 15.59
C LEU A 95 3.40 9.99 15.13
N THR A 96 4.43 10.06 14.28
CA THR A 96 4.79 11.27 13.53
C THR A 96 3.85 11.48 12.35
N TRP A 97 3.82 12.69 11.79
CA TRP A 97 3.00 13.01 10.61
C TRP A 97 3.36 12.22 9.36
N MET A 98 4.60 11.74 9.24
CA MET A 98 5.05 11.02 8.05
C MET A 98 4.35 9.67 7.90
N SER A 99 4.08 8.99 9.02
CA SER A 99 3.45 7.68 9.03
C SER A 99 2.06 7.65 8.33
N PRO A 100 1.07 8.46 8.74
CA PRO A 100 -0.23 8.48 8.07
C PRO A 100 -0.14 8.98 6.63
N LEU A 101 0.77 9.92 6.32
CA LEU A 101 0.95 10.42 4.96
C LEU A 101 1.41 9.32 4.00
N TYR A 102 2.45 8.55 4.37
CA TYR A 102 2.91 7.43 3.55
C TYR A 102 1.84 6.37 3.36
N ASN A 103 1.09 6.05 4.42
CA ASN A 103 0.01 5.07 4.36
C ASN A 103 -1.24 5.56 3.58
N THR A 104 -1.36 6.87 3.31
CA THR A 104 -2.43 7.45 2.49
C THR A 104 -2.11 7.37 0.99
N ILE A 105 -0.85 7.27 0.59
CA ILE A 105 -0.44 7.26 -0.83
C ILE A 105 -1.09 6.12 -1.63
N PRO A 106 -1.06 4.85 -1.18
CA PRO A 106 -1.71 3.76 -1.93
C PRO A 106 -3.21 4.00 -2.12
N LEU A 107 -3.90 4.51 -1.09
CA LEU A 107 -5.31 4.84 -1.17
C LEU A 107 -5.57 5.91 -2.23
N ALA A 108 -4.83 7.02 -2.18
CA ALA A 108 -4.98 8.11 -3.14
C ALA A 108 -4.76 7.63 -4.58
N VAL A 109 -3.71 6.84 -4.81
CA VAL A 109 -3.42 6.25 -6.13
C VAL A 109 -4.57 5.39 -6.62
N LEU A 110 -5.08 4.47 -5.79
CA LEU A 110 -6.17 3.58 -6.17
C LEU A 110 -7.49 4.33 -6.43
N LEU A 111 -7.81 5.34 -5.64
CA LEU A 111 -8.98 6.20 -5.86
C LEU A 111 -8.86 6.99 -7.16
N MET A 112 -7.70 7.57 -7.45
CA MET A 112 -7.45 8.27 -8.72
C MET A 112 -7.64 7.33 -9.91
N MET A 113 -7.15 6.09 -9.82
CA MET A 113 -7.39 5.09 -10.87
C MET A 113 -8.88 4.84 -11.11
N THR A 114 -9.69 4.77 -10.04
CA THR A 114 -11.14 4.57 -10.16
C THR A 114 -11.81 5.77 -10.83
N VAL A 115 -11.52 6.99 -10.39
CA VAL A 115 -12.11 8.23 -10.94
C VAL A 115 -11.74 8.41 -12.41
N LEU A 116 -10.45 8.27 -12.74
CA LEU A 116 -9.96 8.41 -14.11
C LEU A 116 -10.52 7.33 -15.03
N SER A 117 -10.76 6.12 -14.52
CA SER A 117 -11.37 5.06 -15.31
C SER A 117 -12.85 5.33 -15.61
N LYS A 118 -13.62 5.84 -14.65
CA LYS A 118 -15.05 6.17 -14.84
C LYS A 118 -15.27 7.35 -15.79
N SER A 119 -14.50 8.43 -15.63
CA SER A 119 -14.66 9.65 -16.46
C SER A 119 -14.54 9.40 -17.97
N ARG A 120 -13.82 8.35 -18.38
CA ARG A 120 -13.61 7.98 -19.79
C ARG A 120 -14.51 6.86 -20.28
N GLU A 121 -15.21 6.15 -19.40
CA GLU A 121 -16.33 5.29 -19.83
C GLU A 121 -17.57 6.13 -20.19
N GLN A 122 -17.62 7.39 -19.74
CA GLN A 122 -18.72 8.33 -19.95
C GLN A 122 -18.47 9.34 -21.09
N ALA A 123 -17.28 9.36 -21.69
CA ALA A 123 -16.87 10.26 -22.78
C ALA A 123 -16.71 9.47 -24.07
#